data_AF-A0A7Z9MJE3-F1
#
_entry.id   AF-A0A7Z9MJE3-F1
#
_cell.length_a   1.000
_cell.length_b   1.000
_cell.length_c   1.000
_cell.angle_alpha   90.00
_cell.angle_beta   90.00
_cell.angle_gamma   90.00
#
_symmetry.space_group_name_H-M   'P 1'
#
loop_
_entity.id
_entity.type
_entity.pdbx_description
1 polymer ?
#
loop_
_entity_poly.entity_id
_entity_poly.type
_entity_poly.pdbx_seq_one_letter_code
_entity_poly.pdbx_strand_id
1 'polypeptide(L)'
;MDWITIVVLVFFAVYASACVLITLVGLPGTWLMVGGALVITLCDPLWSNTPIWGWSAIGVLLGLAICGEILETVAAGLGAKAGGGTKHGMVGAILGSMFGAFIGTIFILIPLVGTLIGAILGAFGGAIVGELSHKNPPGMGDLAKAATGAAIGRVLGILGKAGIAAICFCVLFISPFM
;
A
#
# COMPACT_ATOMS: atom_id res chain seq x y z
N MET A 1 3.07 15.91 -29.59
CA MET A 1 4.10 15.22 -28.79
C MET A 1 5.26 14.89 -29.69
N ASP A 2 6.47 15.23 -29.29
CA ASP A 2 7.70 14.74 -29.89
C ASP A 2 7.87 13.22 -29.64
N TRP A 3 8.68 12.56 -30.47
CA TRP A 3 8.86 11.12 -30.40
C TRP A 3 9.54 10.66 -29.10
N ILE A 4 10.36 11.51 -28.46
CA ILE A 4 11.02 11.21 -27.19
C ILE A 4 9.96 11.10 -26.09
N THR A 5 9.04 12.06 -26.01
CA THR A 5 7.92 12.04 -25.07
C THR A 5 7.07 10.77 -25.22
N ILE A 6 6.78 10.33 -26.45
CA ILE A 6 6.03 9.08 -26.68
C ILE A 6 6.79 7.88 -26.11
N VAL A 7 8.09 7.78 -26.39
CA VAL A 7 8.94 6.70 -25.88
C VAL A 7 8.94 6.69 -24.36
N VAL A 8 9.13 7.86 -23.71
CA VAL A 8 9.10 8.00 -22.25
C VAL A 8 7.76 7.54 -21.68
N LEU A 9 6.64 7.95 -22.27
CA LEU A 9 5.30 7.56 -21.82
C LEU A 9 5.06 6.05 -21.95
N VAL A 10 5.54 5.41 -23.02
CA VAL A 10 5.43 3.95 -23.20
C VAL A 10 6.22 3.20 -22.12
N PHE A 11 7.48 3.58 -21.88
CA PHE A 11 8.28 2.97 -20.81
C PHE A 11 7.68 3.23 -19.43
N PHE A 12 7.18 4.45 -19.20
CA PHE A 12 6.52 4.80 -17.95
C PHE A 12 5.24 3.99 -17.75
N ALA A 13 4.43 3.75 -18.78
CA ALA A 13 3.23 2.93 -18.66
C ALA A 13 3.55 1.49 -18.25
N VAL A 14 4.61 0.90 -18.80
CA VAL A 14 5.09 -0.45 -18.40
C VAL A 14 5.57 -0.43 -16.94
N TYR A 15 6.37 0.56 -16.57
CA TYR A 15 6.83 0.76 -15.20
C TYR A 15 5.67 0.92 -14.21
N ALA A 16 4.73 1.82 -14.49
CA ALA A 16 3.58 2.10 -13.65
C ALA A 16 2.64 0.88 -13.54
N SER A 17 2.50 0.08 -14.60
CA SER A 17 1.77 -1.20 -14.55
C SER A 17 2.43 -2.16 -13.56
N ALA A 18 3.77 -2.29 -13.58
CA ALA A 18 4.49 -3.09 -12.59
C ALA A 18 4.30 -2.53 -11.16
N CYS A 19 4.26 -1.22 -10.99
CA CYS A 19 3.96 -0.58 -9.70
C CYS A 19 2.56 -0.94 -9.15
N VAL A 20 1.55 -1.07 -10.01
CA VAL A 20 0.22 -1.56 -9.61
C VAL A 20 0.32 -3.00 -9.13
N LEU A 21 1.02 -3.87 -9.86
CA LEU A 21 1.14 -5.29 -9.52
C LEU A 21 1.86 -5.51 -8.18
N ILE A 22 2.95 -4.79 -7.91
CA ILE A 22 3.65 -4.91 -6.61
C ILE A 22 2.82 -4.35 -5.46
N THR A 23 1.87 -3.44 -5.73
CA THR A 23 0.95 -2.96 -4.68
C THR A 23 0.02 -4.07 -4.19
N LEU A 24 -0.33 -5.05 -5.05
CA LEU A 24 -1.16 -6.20 -4.67
C LEU A 24 -0.49 -7.14 -3.65
N VAL A 25 0.83 -7.03 -3.48
CA VAL A 25 1.60 -7.79 -2.48
C VAL A 25 1.98 -6.95 -1.26
N GLY A 26 1.42 -5.74 -1.13
CA GLY A 26 1.62 -4.86 0.03
C GLY A 26 2.93 -4.05 -0.01
N LEU A 27 3.59 -3.98 -1.17
CA LEU A 27 4.75 -3.10 -1.36
C LEU A 27 4.32 -1.66 -1.67
N PRO A 28 5.20 -0.66 -1.49
CA PRO A 28 4.89 0.75 -1.70
C PRO A 28 4.87 1.15 -3.20
N GLY A 29 4.11 0.43 -4.02
CA GLY A 29 4.06 0.65 -5.47
C GLY A 29 3.49 2.00 -5.89
N THR A 30 2.53 2.55 -5.15
CA THR A 30 2.02 3.92 -5.34
C THR A 30 3.12 4.96 -5.19
N TRP A 31 3.98 4.82 -4.18
CA TRP A 31 5.12 5.73 -3.96
C TRP A 31 6.14 5.66 -5.09
N LEU A 32 6.46 4.45 -5.56
CA LEU A 32 7.36 4.27 -6.69
C LEU A 32 6.78 4.92 -7.95
N MET A 33 5.49 4.69 -8.23
CA MET A 33 4.80 5.29 -9.37
C MET A 33 4.83 6.81 -9.36
N VAL A 34 4.51 7.43 -8.21
CA VAL A 34 4.54 8.90 -8.05
C VAL A 34 5.97 9.44 -8.14
N GLY A 35 6.94 8.73 -7.56
CA GLY A 35 8.36 9.09 -7.66
C GLY A 35 8.85 9.06 -9.11
N GLY A 36 8.48 8.04 -9.89
CA GLY A 36 8.80 7.96 -11.31
C GLY A 36 8.16 9.08 -12.12
N ALA A 37 6.88 9.39 -11.86
CA ALA A 37 6.19 10.52 -12.49
C ALA A 37 6.89 11.85 -12.17
N LEU A 38 7.26 12.06 -10.90
CA LEU A 38 7.98 13.26 -10.46
C LEU A 38 9.35 13.39 -11.13
N VAL A 39 10.11 12.31 -11.24
CA VAL A 39 11.41 12.32 -11.94
C VAL A 39 11.22 12.72 -13.40
N ILE A 40 10.22 12.17 -14.08
CA ILE A 40 9.94 12.56 -15.48
C ILE A 40 9.51 14.02 -15.56
N THR A 41 8.61 14.50 -14.69
CA THR A 41 8.20 15.92 -14.65
C THR A 41 9.37 16.87 -14.40
N LEU A 42 10.37 16.47 -13.60
CA LEU A 42 11.57 17.28 -13.38
C LEU A 42 12.54 17.26 -14.57
N CYS A 43 12.56 16.17 -15.33
CA CYS A 43 13.46 16.00 -16.46
C CYS A 43 12.84 16.42 -17.80
N ASP A 44 11.51 16.53 -17.92
CA ASP A 44 10.83 16.89 -19.16
C ASP A 44 11.31 18.19 -19.84
N PRO A 45 11.81 19.23 -19.14
CA PRO A 45 12.30 20.43 -19.79
C PRO A 45 13.58 20.19 -20.60
N LEU A 46 14.24 19.02 -20.44
CA LEU A 46 15.45 18.66 -21.18
C LEU A 46 15.17 18.25 -22.62
N TRP A 47 13.95 17.84 -22.96
CA TRP A 47 13.58 17.37 -24.30
C TRP A 47 12.26 17.92 -24.83
N SER A 48 11.41 18.50 -23.97
CA SER A 48 10.12 19.08 -24.35
C SER A 48 9.94 20.47 -23.72
N ASN A 49 9.33 21.41 -24.46
CA ASN A 49 8.93 22.71 -23.91
C ASN A 49 7.54 22.70 -23.27
N THR A 50 6.78 21.62 -23.50
CA THR A 50 5.44 21.44 -22.93
C THR A 50 5.50 20.38 -21.84
N PRO A 51 5.12 20.71 -20.59
CA PRO A 51 5.12 19.75 -19.50
C PRO A 51 4.19 18.57 -19.79
N ILE A 52 4.64 17.36 -19.45
CA ILE A 52 3.85 16.13 -19.63
C ILE A 52 2.73 16.08 -18.59
N TRP A 53 3.05 16.44 -17.34
CA TRP A 53 2.13 16.47 -16.22
C TRP A 53 2.23 17.80 -15.48
N GLY A 54 1.08 18.36 -15.11
CA GLY A 54 1.02 19.51 -14.23
C GLY A 54 1.34 19.15 -12.77
N TRP A 55 1.87 20.11 -12.01
CA TRP A 55 2.13 19.95 -10.57
C TRP A 55 0.89 19.60 -9.75
N SER A 56 -0.30 19.98 -10.21
CA SER A 56 -1.58 19.57 -9.62
C SER A 56 -1.80 18.05 -9.70
N ALA A 57 -1.45 17.41 -10.83
CA ALA A 57 -1.56 15.97 -10.98
C ALA A 57 -0.63 15.26 -9.99
N ILE A 58 0.63 15.70 -9.89
CA ILE A 58 1.60 15.16 -8.92
C ILE A 58 1.08 15.34 -7.47
N GLY A 59 0.54 16.51 -7.13
CA GLY A 59 -0.03 16.77 -5.81
C GLY A 59 -1.22 15.86 -5.47
N VAL A 60 -2.15 15.66 -6.41
CA VAL A 60 -3.28 14.74 -6.24
C VAL A 60 -2.80 13.30 -6.04
N LEU A 61 -1.83 12.86 -6.84
CA LEU A 61 -1.28 11.52 -6.75
C LEU A 61 -0.54 11.26 -5.43
N LEU A 62 0.21 12.25 -4.92
CA LEU A 62 0.81 12.19 -3.59
C LEU A 62 -0.27 12.04 -2.51
N GLY A 63 -1.35 12.81 -2.59
CA GLY A 63 -2.49 12.69 -1.69
C GLY A 63 -3.11 11.29 -1.73
N LEU A 64 -3.33 10.75 -2.93
CA LEU A 64 -3.83 9.38 -3.11
C LEU A 64 -2.88 8.32 -2.55
N ALA A 65 -1.57 8.46 -2.77
CA ALA A 65 -0.57 7.53 -2.23
C ALA A 65 -0.61 7.49 -0.69
N ILE A 66 -0.72 8.64 -0.04
CA ILE A 66 -0.88 8.76 1.42
C ILE A 66 -2.19 8.09 1.87
N CYS A 67 -3.31 8.39 1.20
CA CYS A 67 -4.60 7.79 1.51
C CYS A 67 -4.56 6.26 1.40
N GLY A 68 -3.88 5.72 0.38
CA GLY A 68 -3.70 4.28 0.20
C GLY A 68 -2.89 3.63 1.33
N GLU A 69 -1.81 4.28 1.77
CA GLU A 69 -0.99 3.80 2.88
C GLU A 69 -1.76 3.79 4.21
N ILE A 70 -2.52 4.86 4.47
CA ILE A 70 -3.37 4.98 5.66
C ILE A 70 -4.46 3.91 5.61
N LEU A 71 -5.14 3.74 4.47
CA LEU A 71 -6.18 2.72 4.29
C LEU A 71 -5.63 1.33 4.59
N GLU A 72 -4.50 0.97 3.98
CA GLU A 72 -3.88 -0.36 4.14
C GLU A 72 -3.49 -0.64 5.60
N THR A 73 -2.92 0.36 6.26
CA THR A 73 -2.44 0.25 7.65
C THR A 73 -3.60 0.19 8.63
N VAL A 74 -4.57 1.09 8.50
CA VAL A 74 -5.72 1.20 9.41
C VAL A 74 -6.69 0.02 9.22
N ALA A 75 -6.80 -0.54 8.02
CA ALA A 75 -7.70 -1.67 7.75
C ALA A 75 -7.38 -2.90 8.62
N ALA A 76 -6.10 -3.18 8.91
CA ALA A 76 -5.74 -4.26 9.84
C ALA A 76 -6.28 -4.00 11.26
N GLY A 77 -6.14 -2.77 11.76
CA GLY A 77 -6.69 -2.39 13.06
C GLY A 77 -8.22 -2.41 13.10
N LEU A 78 -8.88 -1.86 12.08
CA LEU A 78 -10.35 -1.89 11.97
C LEU A 78 -10.88 -3.31 11.85
N GLY A 79 -10.18 -4.19 11.12
CA GLY A 79 -10.47 -5.61 11.06
C GLY A 79 -10.39 -6.28 12.43
N ALA A 80 -9.36 -5.97 13.22
CA ALA A 80 -9.24 -6.46 14.59
C ALA A 80 -10.44 -6.05 15.45
N LYS A 81 -10.83 -4.77 15.35
CA LYS A 81 -11.98 -4.22 16.05
C LYS A 81 -13.30 -4.86 15.60
N ALA A 82 -13.48 -5.09 14.31
CA ALA A 82 -14.66 -5.75 13.74
C ALA A 82 -14.78 -7.21 14.23
N GLY A 83 -13.65 -7.87 14.50
CA GLY A 83 -13.59 -9.18 15.15
C GLY A 83 -13.85 -9.17 16.66
N GLY A 84 -14.17 -8.03 17.27
CA GLY A 84 -14.42 -7.87 18.70
C GLY A 84 -13.20 -7.43 19.52
N GLY A 85 -12.08 -7.12 18.87
CA GLY A 85 -10.86 -6.68 19.55
C GLY A 85 -10.96 -5.29 20.19
N THR A 86 -10.17 -5.08 21.23
CA THR A 86 -9.99 -3.81 21.92
C THR A 86 -9.05 -2.86 21.16
N LYS A 87 -8.89 -1.63 21.67
CA LYS A 87 -7.91 -0.67 21.14
C LYS A 87 -6.48 -1.21 21.16
N HIS A 88 -6.12 -2.06 22.13
CA HIS A 88 -4.78 -2.63 22.20
C HIS A 88 -4.57 -3.65 21.09
N GLY A 89 -5.56 -4.51 20.80
CA GLY A 89 -5.53 -5.40 19.64
C GLY A 89 -5.46 -4.65 18.31
N MET A 90 -6.14 -3.51 18.17
CA MET A 90 -6.02 -2.68 16.97
C MET A 90 -4.59 -2.17 16.74
N VAL A 91 -3.98 -1.59 17.78
CA VAL A 91 -2.60 -1.05 17.70
C VAL A 91 -1.60 -2.19 17.49
N GLY A 92 -1.81 -3.32 18.19
CA GLY A 92 -1.03 -4.53 18.01
C GLY A 92 -1.10 -5.06 16.59
N ALA A 93 -2.28 -5.10 15.97
CA ALA A 93 -2.46 -5.52 14.58
C ALA A 93 -1.70 -4.61 13.60
N ILE A 94 -1.79 -3.29 13.79
CA ILE A 94 -1.10 -2.31 12.95
C ILE A 94 0.41 -2.51 13.03
N LEU A 95 0.98 -2.45 14.25
CA LEU A 95 2.42 -2.58 14.45
C LEU A 95 2.92 -3.97 14.03
N GLY A 96 2.18 -5.01 14.40
CA GLY A 96 2.46 -6.38 14.01
C GLY A 96 2.49 -6.55 12.49
N SER A 97 1.55 -5.94 11.75
CA SER A 97 1.55 -5.99 10.28
C SER A 97 2.78 -5.32 9.68
N MET A 98 3.24 -4.20 10.24
CA MET A 98 4.43 -3.49 9.76
C MET A 98 5.70 -4.32 10.02
N PHE A 99 5.92 -4.73 11.27
CA PHE A 99 7.10 -5.54 11.62
C PHE A 99 7.08 -6.90 10.93
N GLY A 100 5.90 -7.53 10.86
CA GLY A 100 5.71 -8.78 10.15
C GLY A 100 6.04 -8.66 8.67
N ALA A 101 5.65 -7.58 8.00
CA ALA A 101 6.03 -7.32 6.62
C ALA A 101 7.55 -7.23 6.46
N PHE A 102 8.24 -6.48 7.33
CA PHE A 102 9.70 -6.36 7.31
C PHE A 102 10.40 -7.69 7.54
N ILE A 103 10.03 -8.41 8.61
CA ILE A 103 10.59 -9.72 8.95
C ILE A 103 10.30 -10.71 7.83
N GLY A 104 9.06 -10.81 7.37
CA GLY A 104 8.67 -11.71 6.29
C GLY A 104 9.46 -11.46 5.01
N THR A 105 9.68 -10.20 4.64
CA THR A 105 10.49 -9.83 3.46
C THR A 105 11.93 -10.34 3.57
N ILE A 106 12.55 -10.24 4.75
CA ILE A 106 13.94 -10.64 4.98
C ILE A 106 14.08 -12.17 5.08
N PHE A 107 13.16 -12.82 5.79
CA PHE A 107 13.32 -14.23 6.19
C PHE A 107 12.69 -15.24 5.22
N ILE A 108 11.69 -14.87 4.41
CA ILE A 108 10.99 -15.81 3.51
C ILE A 108 11.73 -16.00 2.16
N LEU A 109 12.88 -15.33 1.95
CA LEU A 109 13.75 -15.41 0.75
C LEU A 109 13.09 -15.11 -0.61
N ILE A 110 11.76 -15.02 -0.67
CA ILE A 110 10.98 -14.56 -1.82
C ILE A 110 10.34 -13.23 -1.40
N PRO A 111 10.94 -12.07 -1.73
CA PRO A 111 10.56 -10.78 -1.13
C PRO A 111 9.07 -10.47 -1.23
N LEU A 112 8.47 -10.62 -2.42
CA LEU A 112 7.05 -10.32 -2.68
C LEU A 112 6.09 -11.18 -1.83
N VAL A 113 6.38 -12.48 -1.74
CA VAL A 113 5.57 -13.43 -0.97
C VAL A 113 5.81 -13.23 0.53
N GLY A 114 7.06 -12.97 0.90
CA GLY A 114 7.48 -12.72 2.26
C GLY A 114 6.82 -11.48 2.88
N THR A 115 6.78 -10.36 2.15
CA THR A 115 6.09 -9.14 2.61
C THR A 115 4.61 -9.41 2.87
N LEU A 116 3.93 -10.07 1.92
CA LEU A 116 2.49 -10.33 2.02
C LEU A 116 2.16 -11.26 3.19
N ILE A 117 2.81 -12.42 3.26
CA ILE A 117 2.58 -13.41 4.32
C ILE A 117 2.98 -12.82 5.68
N GLY A 118 4.14 -12.18 5.74
CA GLY A 118 4.65 -11.53 6.93
C GLY A 118 3.69 -10.48 7.47
N ALA A 119 3.11 -9.64 6.61
CA ALA A 119 2.16 -8.62 7.03
C ALA A 119 0.86 -9.21 7.58
N ILE A 120 0.35 -10.29 6.98
CA ILE A 120 -0.87 -10.97 7.42
C ILE A 120 -0.66 -11.69 8.75
N LEU A 121 0.41 -12.48 8.86
CA LEU A 121 0.77 -13.18 10.10
C LEU A 121 1.14 -12.20 11.21
N GLY A 122 1.82 -11.13 10.85
CA GLY A 122 2.15 -10.03 11.74
C GLY A 122 0.90 -9.32 12.26
N ALA A 123 -0.08 -9.03 11.40
CA ALA A 123 -1.37 -8.46 11.83
C ALA A 123 -2.10 -9.39 12.80
N PHE A 124 -2.14 -10.68 12.48
CA PHE A 124 -2.76 -11.71 13.31
C PHE A 124 -2.08 -11.83 14.69
N GLY A 125 -0.77 -12.07 14.71
CA GLY A 125 0.00 -12.22 15.95
C GLY A 125 0.07 -10.93 16.75
N GLY A 126 0.19 -9.79 16.08
CA GLY A 126 0.15 -8.47 16.69
C GLY A 126 -1.19 -8.19 17.38
N ALA A 127 -2.31 -8.56 16.76
CA ALA A 127 -3.62 -8.45 17.37
C ALA A 127 -3.72 -9.30 18.65
N ILE A 128 -3.21 -10.54 18.62
CA ILE A 128 -3.16 -11.43 19.80
C ILE A 128 -2.35 -10.80 20.93
N VAL A 129 -1.12 -10.36 20.65
CA VAL A 129 -0.24 -9.75 21.66
C VAL A 129 -0.86 -8.46 22.21
N GLY A 130 -1.51 -7.68 21.35
CA GLY A 130 -2.25 -6.48 21.75
C GLY A 130 -3.40 -6.80 22.69
N GLU A 131 -4.23 -7.80 22.38
CA GLU A 131 -5.34 -8.23 23.24
C GLU A 131 -4.87 -8.80 24.59
N LEU A 132 -3.77 -9.57 24.60
CA LEU A 132 -3.21 -10.12 25.84
C LEU A 132 -2.61 -9.04 26.75
N SER A 133 -2.24 -7.88 26.20
CA SER A 133 -1.74 -6.73 26.96
C SER A 133 -2.87 -5.96 27.66
N HIS A 134 -4.14 -6.28 27.37
CA HIS A 134 -5.29 -5.67 28.01
C HIS A 134 -5.46 -6.18 29.45
N LYS A 135 -5.90 -5.29 30.37
CA LYS A 135 -6.05 -5.63 31.81
C LYS A 135 -6.95 -6.85 32.07
N ASN A 136 -7.97 -7.02 31.25
CA ASN A 136 -8.85 -8.19 31.24
C ASN A 136 -8.72 -8.85 29.87
N PRO A 137 -7.81 -9.83 29.70
CA PRO A 137 -7.61 -10.48 28.42
C PRO A 137 -8.86 -11.29 28.05
N PRO A 138 -9.32 -11.20 26.78
CA PRO A 138 -10.48 -11.95 26.33
C PRO A 138 -10.20 -13.46 26.29
N GLY A 139 -11.28 -14.26 26.28
CA GLY A 139 -11.16 -15.70 26.10
C GLY A 139 -10.58 -16.07 24.74
N MET A 140 -10.00 -17.28 24.63
CA MET A 140 -9.31 -17.76 23.42
C MET A 140 -10.16 -17.63 22.14
N GLY A 141 -11.48 -17.84 22.24
CA GLY A 141 -12.39 -17.72 21.10
C GLY A 141 -12.52 -16.29 20.56
N ASP A 142 -12.58 -15.29 21.45
CA ASP A 142 -12.72 -13.89 21.03
C ASP A 142 -11.38 -13.30 20.57
N LEU A 143 -10.28 -13.77 21.17
CA LEU A 143 -8.93 -13.46 20.72
C LEU A 143 -8.67 -13.98 19.30
N ALA A 144 -9.11 -15.20 18.98
CA ALA A 144 -9.01 -15.75 17.63
C ALA A 144 -9.87 -14.98 16.61
N LYS A 145 -11.07 -14.53 16.99
CA LYS A 145 -11.92 -13.69 16.12
C LYS A 145 -11.28 -12.34 15.82
N ALA A 146 -10.75 -11.66 16.85
CA ALA A 146 -10.05 -10.39 16.68
C ALA A 146 -8.81 -10.55 15.77
N ALA A 147 -8.00 -11.59 16.00
CA ALA A 147 -6.81 -11.85 15.18
C ALA A 147 -7.16 -12.19 13.72
N THR A 148 -8.20 -13.00 13.51
CA THR A 148 -8.69 -13.33 12.16
C THR A 148 -9.25 -12.09 11.47
N GLY A 149 -10.00 -11.26 12.20
CA GLY A 149 -10.47 -9.96 11.73
C GLY A 149 -9.32 -9.06 11.30
N ALA A 150 -8.22 -9.03 12.06
CA ALA A 150 -7.03 -8.25 11.71
C ALA A 150 -6.37 -8.73 10.41
N ALA A 151 -6.23 -10.05 10.23
CA ALA A 151 -5.70 -10.65 9.01
C ALA A 151 -6.57 -10.32 7.78
N ILE A 152 -7.89 -10.48 7.91
CA ILE A 152 -8.85 -10.12 6.85
C ILE A 152 -8.77 -8.63 6.54
N GLY A 153 -8.75 -7.79 7.58
CA GLY A 153 -8.60 -6.35 7.46
C GLY A 153 -7.33 -5.96 6.70
N ARG A 154 -6.20 -6.64 6.97
CA ARG A 154 -4.95 -6.41 6.22
C ARG A 154 -5.09 -6.74 4.75
N VAL A 155 -5.70 -7.88 4.40
CA VAL A 155 -5.95 -8.27 3.00
C VAL A 155 -6.86 -7.25 2.30
N LEU A 156 -7.96 -6.85 2.93
CA LEU A 156 -8.86 -5.83 2.39
C LEU A 156 -8.16 -4.48 2.23
N GLY A 157 -7.26 -4.14 3.14
CA GLY A 157 -6.42 -2.95 3.06
C GLY A 157 -5.53 -2.94 1.82
N ILE A 158 -4.86 -4.05 1.54
CA ILE A 158 -4.01 -4.23 0.36
C ILE A 158 -4.83 -4.09 -0.93
N LEU A 159 -6.00 -4.72 -0.98
CA LEU A 159 -6.91 -4.61 -2.14
C LEU A 159 -7.40 -3.17 -2.34
N GLY A 160 -7.75 -2.47 -1.26
CA GLY A 160 -8.15 -1.06 -1.32
C GLY A 160 -7.02 -0.16 -1.82
N LYS A 161 -5.79 -0.37 -1.33
CA LYS A 161 -4.59 0.35 -1.81
C LYS A 161 -4.29 0.06 -3.28
N ALA A 162 -4.48 -1.19 -3.72
CA ALA A 162 -4.31 -1.56 -5.12
C ALA A 162 -5.34 -0.87 -6.03
N GLY A 163 -6.59 -0.71 -5.57
CA GLY A 163 -7.59 0.11 -6.26
C GLY A 163 -7.13 1.56 -6.43
N ILE A 164 -6.57 2.16 -5.37
CA ILE A 164 -5.98 3.52 -5.44
C ILE A 164 -4.80 3.57 -6.41
N ALA A 165 -3.93 2.56 -6.41
CA ALA A 165 -2.83 2.46 -7.37
C ALA A 165 -3.32 2.41 -8.82
N ALA A 166 -4.40 1.67 -9.09
CA ALA A 166 -5.03 1.63 -10.41
C ALA A 166 -5.60 3.00 -10.82
N ILE A 167 -6.20 3.75 -9.90
CA ILE A 167 -6.65 5.13 -10.15
C ILE A 167 -5.46 6.02 -10.50
N CYS A 168 -4.38 5.97 -9.72
CA CYS A 168 -3.15 6.72 -10.00
C CYS A 168 -2.58 6.40 -11.39
N PHE A 169 -2.55 5.11 -11.75
CA PHE A 169 -2.14 4.66 -13.08
C PHE A 169 -3.00 5.27 -14.18
N CYS A 170 -4.33 5.19 -14.07
CA CYS A 170 -5.24 5.75 -15.06
C CYS A 170 -5.08 7.27 -15.21
N VAL A 171 -4.94 8.00 -14.09
CA VAL A 171 -4.70 9.45 -14.12
C VAL A 171 -3.43 9.77 -14.90
N LEU A 172 -2.31 9.12 -14.56
CA LEU A 172 -1.03 9.36 -15.22
C LEU A 172 -1.00 8.92 -16.68
N PHE A 173 -1.75 7.88 -17.03
CA PHE A 173 -1.84 7.38 -18.39
C PHE A 173 -2.69 8.28 -19.29
N ILE A 174 -3.79 8.85 -18.77
CA ILE A 174 -4.74 9.65 -19.57
C ILE A 174 -4.31 11.11 -19.65
N SER A 175 -3.80 11.69 -18.56
CA SER A 175 -3.57 13.14 -18.48
C SER A 175 -2.64 13.74 -19.54
N PRO A 176 -1.60 13.04 -20.07
CA PRO A 176 -0.76 13.62 -21.13
C PRO A 176 -1.51 13.86 -22.46
N PHE A 177 -2.69 13.26 -22.64
CA PHE A 177 -3.47 13.31 -23.87
C PHE A 177 -4.66 14.29 -23.79
N MET A 178 -4.84 14.97 -22.66
CA MET A 178 -5.88 15.99 -22.44
C MET A 178 -5.33 17.39 -22.67
#